data_AF-A0A0C2N4C6-F1
#
_entry.id   AF-A0A0C2N4C6-F1
#
_cell.length_a   1.000
_cell.length_b   1.000
_cell.length_c   1.000
_cell.angle_alpha   90.00
_cell.angle_beta   90.00
_cell.angle_gamma   90.00
#
_symmetry.space_group_name_H-M   'P 1'
#
loop_
_entity.id
_entity.type
_entity.pdbx_description
1 polymer ?
#
loop_
_entity_poly.entity_id
_entity_poly.type
_entity_poly.pdbx_seq_one_letter_code
_entity_poly.pdbx_strand_id
1 'polypeptide(L)'
;MSGGRDPSGGTRFSDIWRLDLETLDWFKLDCCHKSGTYFHYISIVDDSYLYSIGGDSRGLPWLQPFERFTLRLPSLYRQSLESVFRSPNRLSYIKSLPAAIVDELRLNDFE
;
A
#
# COMPACT_ATOMS: atom_id res chain seq x y z
N MET A 1 -6.68 2.69 1.46
CA MET A 1 -7.67 2.57 2.54
C MET A 1 -8.17 1.14 2.62
N SER A 2 -8.45 0.63 3.80
CA SER A 2 -8.86 -0.76 4.03
C SER A 2 -9.83 -0.76 5.20
N GLY A 3 -11.07 -1.22 4.97
CA GLY A 3 -12.15 -1.18 5.94
C GLY A 3 -12.55 0.23 6.37
N GLY A 4 -13.07 0.34 7.59
CA GLY A 4 -13.51 1.59 8.22
C GLY A 4 -14.90 1.49 8.83
N ARG A 5 -15.33 2.59 9.45
CA ARG A 5 -16.66 2.73 10.03
C ARG A 5 -17.24 4.07 9.63
N ASP A 6 -18.52 4.09 9.33
CA ASP A 6 -19.21 5.34 9.03
C ASP A 6 -19.31 6.23 10.28
N PRO A 7 -19.52 7.56 10.13
CA PRO A 7 -19.57 8.47 11.27
C PRO A 7 -20.69 8.17 12.28
N SER A 8 -21.81 7.60 11.81
CA SER A 8 -22.93 7.19 12.68
C SER A 8 -22.61 5.93 13.48
N GLY A 9 -21.60 5.18 13.05
CA GLY A 9 -21.19 3.95 13.64
C GLY A 9 -22.05 2.74 13.28
N GLY A 10 -23.10 2.90 12.48
CA GLY A 10 -24.01 1.82 12.09
C GLY A 10 -23.41 0.85 11.07
N THR A 11 -22.50 1.32 10.21
CA THR A 11 -21.94 0.58 9.09
C THR A 11 -20.44 0.39 9.26
N ARG A 12 -19.98 -0.86 9.06
CA ARG A 12 -18.56 -1.21 9.00
C ARG A 12 -18.25 -1.65 7.58
N PHE A 13 -17.19 -1.12 7.01
CA PHE A 13 -16.77 -1.39 5.65
C PHE A 13 -15.74 -2.52 5.64
N SER A 14 -15.75 -3.33 4.57
CA SER A 14 -14.79 -4.41 4.36
C SER A 14 -14.00 -4.26 3.07
N ASP A 15 -14.29 -3.23 2.28
CA ASP A 15 -13.61 -2.98 1.02
C ASP A 15 -12.22 -2.38 1.21
N ILE A 16 -11.39 -2.60 0.20
CA ILE A 16 -10.02 -2.11 0.14
C ILE A 16 -9.90 -1.25 -1.12
N TRP A 17 -9.31 -0.07 -0.94
CA TRP A 17 -9.13 0.93 -1.98
C TRP A 17 -7.67 1.34 -2.05
N ARG A 18 -7.14 1.50 -3.26
CA ARG A 18 -5.85 2.14 -3.51
C ARG A 18 -6.06 3.55 -4.08
N LEU A 19 -5.17 4.45 -3.73
CA LEU A 19 -5.04 5.77 -4.36
C LEU A 19 -3.89 5.69 -5.36
N ASP A 20 -4.15 6.06 -6.61
CA ASP A 20 -3.09 6.32 -7.57
C ASP A 20 -2.51 7.71 -7.32
N LEU A 21 -1.20 7.80 -7.08
CA LEU A 21 -0.57 9.07 -6.73
C LEU A 21 -0.27 9.95 -7.96
N GLU A 22 -0.29 9.39 -9.17
CA GLU A 22 -0.08 10.15 -10.41
C GLU A 22 -1.40 10.79 -10.86
N THR A 23 -2.49 10.04 -10.87
CA THR A 23 -3.80 10.54 -11.33
C THR A 23 -4.68 11.09 -10.21
N LEU A 24 -4.36 10.76 -8.95
CA LEU A 24 -5.19 11.03 -7.77
C LEU A 24 -6.55 10.33 -7.77
N ASP A 25 -6.70 9.28 -8.57
CA ASP A 25 -7.93 8.49 -8.62
C ASP A 25 -7.93 7.36 -7.59
N TRP A 26 -9.12 7.08 -7.09
CA TRP A 26 -9.37 5.96 -6.19
C TRP A 26 -9.83 4.73 -6.97
N PHE A 27 -9.13 3.61 -6.75
CA PHE A 27 -9.48 2.33 -7.35
C PHE A 27 -9.87 1.34 -6.24
N LYS A 28 -11.07 0.79 -6.36
CA LYS A 28 -11.49 -0.32 -5.51
C LYS A 28 -10.73 -1.57 -5.93
N LEU A 29 -10.17 -2.30 -4.97
CA LEU A 29 -9.52 -3.58 -5.24
C LEU A 29 -10.57 -4.69 -5.30
N ASP A 30 -10.24 -5.76 -6.04
CA ASP A 30 -11.10 -6.95 -6.17
C ASP A 30 -11.14 -7.82 -4.90
N CYS A 31 -10.36 -7.45 -3.88
CA CYS A 31 -10.33 -8.13 -2.59
C CYS A 31 -11.00 -7.30 -1.48
N CYS A 32 -11.55 -7.99 -0.50
CA CYS A 32 -12.19 -7.41 0.67
C CYS A 32 -11.94 -8.26 1.92
N HIS A 33 -12.04 -7.64 3.08
CA HIS A 33 -12.05 -8.33 4.37
C HIS A 33 -13.26 -9.26 4.46
N LYS A 34 -13.10 -10.38 5.20
CA LYS A 34 -14.19 -11.34 5.44
C LYS A 34 -15.40 -10.71 6.14
N SER A 35 -15.18 -9.65 6.92
CA SER A 35 -16.23 -8.89 7.58
C SER A 35 -15.85 -7.42 7.67
N GLY A 36 -16.85 -6.55 7.93
CA GLY A 36 -16.58 -5.13 8.14
C GLY A 36 -15.67 -4.92 9.37
N THR A 37 -14.54 -4.25 9.16
CA THR A 37 -13.47 -4.10 10.14
C THR A 37 -13.01 -2.65 10.25
N TYR A 38 -12.54 -2.26 11.43
CA TYR A 38 -11.97 -0.95 11.73
C TYR A 38 -11.01 -1.08 12.92
N PHE A 39 -10.10 -0.12 13.08
CA PHE A 39 -9.00 -0.17 14.06
C PHE A 39 -8.09 -1.41 13.92
N HIS A 40 -7.96 -1.95 12.71
CA HIS A 40 -6.96 -2.96 12.37
C HIS A 40 -5.66 -2.32 11.91
N TYR A 41 -4.58 -3.07 12.04
CA TYR A 41 -3.27 -2.71 11.51
C TYR A 41 -3.09 -3.31 10.13
N ILE A 42 -2.46 -2.57 9.22
CA ILE A 42 -2.09 -3.07 7.91
C ILE A 42 -0.59 -2.87 7.65
N SER A 43 0.03 -3.83 6.95
CA SER A 43 1.40 -3.73 6.49
C SER A 43 1.56 -4.39 5.13
N ILE A 44 2.38 -3.81 4.26
CA ILE A 44 2.78 -4.41 3.00
C ILE A 44 4.14 -5.07 3.20
N VAL A 45 4.26 -6.33 2.78
CA VAL A 45 5.48 -7.15 2.87
C VAL A 45 5.81 -7.67 1.47
N ASP A 46 7.11 -7.66 1.13
CA ASP A 46 7.68 -8.11 -0.15
C ASP A 46 6.97 -7.52 -1.38
N ASP A 47 6.47 -6.29 -1.26
CA ASP A 47 5.74 -5.55 -2.31
C ASP A 47 4.50 -6.26 -2.87
N SER A 48 4.09 -7.36 -2.23
CA SER A 48 3.15 -8.33 -2.79
C SER A 48 2.06 -8.74 -1.81
N TYR A 49 2.27 -8.55 -0.51
CA TYR A 49 1.35 -9.05 0.50
C TYR A 49 0.90 -7.94 1.43
N LEU A 50 -0.39 -7.63 1.38
CA LEU A 50 -1.01 -6.80 2.41
C LEU A 50 -1.48 -7.72 3.55
N TYR A 51 -0.86 -7.57 4.70
CA TYR A 51 -1.31 -8.18 5.94
C TYR A 51 -2.24 -7.23 6.67
N SER A 52 -3.32 -7.77 7.21
CA SER A 52 -4.27 -7.08 8.07
C SER A 52 -4.41 -7.85 9.38
N ILE A 53 -4.19 -7.17 10.50
CA ILE A 53 -4.13 -7.79 11.83
C ILE A 53 -5.05 -7.05 12.79
N GLY A 54 -5.87 -7.81 13.52
CA GLY A 54 -6.77 -7.29 14.53
C GLY A 54 -7.98 -6.59 13.92
N GLY A 55 -8.43 -5.54 14.62
CA GLY A 55 -9.65 -4.82 14.32
C GLY A 55 -10.88 -5.39 15.02
N ASP A 56 -11.91 -4.56 15.11
CA ASP A 56 -13.20 -4.92 15.67
C ASP A 56 -14.14 -5.39 14.54
N SER A 57 -14.23 -6.70 14.38
CA SER A 57 -15.19 -7.40 13.52
C SER A 57 -16.45 -7.81 14.30
N ARG A 58 -17.64 -7.66 13.71
CA ARG A 58 -18.88 -8.10 14.38
C ARG A 58 -18.81 -9.60 14.68
N GLY A 59 -19.02 -9.97 15.94
CA GLY A 59 -19.34 -11.33 16.35
C GLY A 59 -18.18 -12.17 16.89
N LEU A 60 -16.93 -11.71 16.87
CA LEU A 60 -15.79 -12.47 17.39
C LEU A 60 -14.84 -11.60 18.23
N PRO A 61 -15.24 -11.15 19.44
CA PRO A 61 -14.41 -10.31 20.30
C PRO A 61 -13.11 -10.99 20.79
N TRP A 62 -12.95 -12.29 20.59
CA TRP A 62 -11.85 -13.10 21.11
C TRP A 62 -10.83 -13.56 20.05
N LEU A 63 -11.15 -13.40 18.77
CA LEU A 63 -10.25 -13.79 17.68
C LEU A 63 -9.78 -12.52 16.98
N GLN A 64 -8.51 -12.18 17.11
CA GLN A 64 -7.91 -11.13 16.31
C GLN A 64 -7.83 -11.63 14.86
N PRO A 65 -8.58 -11.05 13.92
CA PRO A 65 -8.53 -11.46 12.53
C PRO A 65 -7.10 -11.27 12.00
N PHE A 66 -6.56 -12.30 11.36
CA PHE A 66 -5.33 -12.23 10.61
C PHE A 66 -5.66 -12.57 9.16
N GLU A 67 -5.53 -11.59 8.29
CA GLU A 67 -5.85 -11.71 6.86
C GLU A 67 -4.62 -11.34 6.03
N ARG A 68 -4.47 -12.03 4.90
CA ARG A 68 -3.41 -11.78 3.92
C ARG A 68 -4.04 -11.65 2.55
N PHE A 69 -3.72 -10.56 1.87
CA PHE A 69 -4.14 -10.30 0.50
C PHE A 69 -2.92 -10.27 -0.40
N THR A 70 -2.97 -11.02 -1.51
CA THR A 70 -1.96 -10.91 -2.56
C THR A 70 -2.28 -9.70 -3.42
N LEU A 71 -1.44 -8.68 -3.35
CA LEU A 71 -1.48 -7.49 -4.19
C LEU A 71 -0.35 -7.56 -5.22
N ARG A 72 -0.55 -6.99 -6.40
CA ARG A 72 0.53 -6.74 -7.36
C ARG A 72 0.69 -5.25 -7.49
N LEU A 73 1.34 -4.63 -6.49
CA LEU A 73 1.59 -3.20 -6.48
C LEU A 73 3.09 -2.97 -6.71
N PRO A 74 3.49 -2.05 -7.59
CA PRO A 74 4.86 -1.59 -7.59
C PRO A 74 5.16 -0.95 -6.23
N SER A 75 6.30 -1.28 -5.63
CA SER A 75 6.66 -0.78 -4.32
C SER A 75 6.73 0.75 -4.31
N LEU A 76 6.44 1.37 -3.17
CA LEU A 76 6.61 2.82 -3.04
C LEU A 76 8.07 3.21 -3.35
N TYR A 77 9.00 2.35 -2.98
CA TYR A 77 10.42 2.50 -3.30
C TYR A 77 10.63 2.54 -4.82
N ARG A 78 10.15 1.54 -5.56
CA ARG A 78 10.22 1.48 -7.03
C ARG A 78 9.54 2.67 -7.68
N GLN A 79 8.33 3.03 -7.24
CA GLN A 79 7.61 4.20 -7.76
C GLN A 79 8.40 5.50 -7.49
N SER A 80 9.07 5.61 -6.34
CA SER A 80 9.91 6.76 -6.02
C SER A 80 11.14 6.83 -6.94
N LEU A 81 11.79 5.70 -7.21
CA LEU A 81 12.91 5.63 -8.16
C LEU A 81 12.46 6.02 -9.57
N GLU A 82 11.34 5.46 -10.04
CA GLU A 82 10.77 5.80 -11.35
C GLU A 82 10.44 7.29 -11.45
N SER A 83 9.89 7.89 -10.39
CA SER A 83 9.60 9.33 -10.31
C SER A 83 10.86 10.19 -10.38
N VAL A 84 11.92 9.82 -9.64
CA VAL A 84 13.24 10.49 -9.73
C VAL A 84 13.78 10.42 -11.15
N PHE A 85 13.66 9.27 -11.81
CA PHE A 85 14.21 9.03 -13.15
C PHE A 85 13.48 9.82 -14.24
N ARG A 86 12.14 9.89 -14.14
CA ARG A 86 11.29 10.65 -15.08
C ARG A 86 11.40 12.16 -14.87
N SER A 87 11.95 12.63 -13.75
CA SER A 87 12.06 14.05 -13.47
C SER A 87 13.08 14.77 -14.38
N PRO A 88 12.77 15.98 -14.87
CA PRO A 88 13.76 16.81 -15.58
C PRO A 88 14.96 17.18 -14.70
N ASN A 89 14.81 17.13 -13.37
CA ASN A 89 15.85 17.45 -12.41
C ASN A 89 16.64 16.22 -11.93
N ARG A 90 16.50 15.05 -12.59
CA ARG A 90 17.09 13.77 -12.13
C ARG A 90 18.58 13.86 -11.76
N LEU A 91 19.38 14.61 -12.52
CA LEU A 91 20.81 14.75 -12.27
C LEU A 91 21.11 15.44 -10.93
N SER A 92 20.24 16.35 -10.48
CA SER A 92 20.34 17.00 -9.18
C SER A 92 19.96 16.04 -8.05
N TYR A 93 18.89 15.26 -8.25
CA TYR A 93 18.42 14.28 -7.28
C TYR A 93 19.43 13.15 -7.09
N ILE A 94 19.95 12.57 -8.18
CA ILE A 94 20.93 11.48 -8.14
C ILE A 94 22.18 11.88 -7.34
N LYS A 95 22.64 13.14 -7.42
CA LYS A 95 23.78 13.64 -6.63
C LYS A 95 23.51 13.68 -5.13
N SER A 96 22.24 13.80 -4.73
CA SER A 96 21.83 13.88 -3.34
C SER A 96 21.45 12.50 -2.76
N LEU A 97 21.39 11.46 -3.59
CA LEU A 97 21.02 10.12 -3.16
C LEU A 97 22.21 9.38 -2.52
N PRO A 98 21.95 8.51 -1.53
CA PRO A 98 22.95 7.58 -1.02
C PRO A 98 23.54 6.69 -2.13
N ALA A 99 24.84 6.40 -2.04
CA ALA A 99 25.55 5.60 -3.05
C ALA A 99 24.86 4.27 -3.38
N ALA A 100 24.37 3.55 -2.37
CA ALA A 100 23.66 2.28 -2.57
C ALA A 100 22.43 2.40 -3.49
N ILE A 101 21.68 3.50 -3.40
CA ILE A 101 20.50 3.74 -4.25
C ILE A 101 20.95 4.15 -5.67
N VAL A 102 22.04 4.91 -5.79
CA VAL A 102 22.61 5.31 -7.08
C VAL A 102 23.13 4.09 -7.85
N ASP A 103 23.78 3.16 -7.16
CA ASP A 103 24.29 1.93 -7.76
C ASP A 103 23.13 1.04 -8.24
N GLU A 104 22.05 0.93 -7.47
CA GLU A 104 20.84 0.22 -7.90
C GLU A 104 20.18 0.87 -9.13
N LEU A 105 20.12 2.20 -9.18
CA LEU A 105 19.61 2.92 -10.35
C LEU A 105 20.41 2.64 -11.62
N ARG A 106 21.74 2.53 -11.51
CA ARG A 106 22.63 2.25 -12.65
C ARG A 106 22.53 0.80 -13.15
N LEU A 107 22.20 -0.15 -12.29
CA LEU A 107 21.99 -1.54 -12.68
C LEU A 107 20.74 -1.71 -13.55
N ASN A 108 19.72 -0.87 -13.33
CA ASN A 108 18.49 -0.86 -14.12
C ASN A 108 18.61 -0.14 -15.48
N ASP A 109 19.74 0.52 -15.79
CA ASP A 109 19.98 1.14 -17.11
C ASP A 109 20.42 0.12 -18.19
N PHE A 110 20.68 -1.15 -17.81
CA PHE A 110 21.20 -2.21 -18.67
C PHE A 110 20.22 -3.37 -18.95
N GLU A 111 18.96 -3.26 -18.54
CA GLU A 111 17.84 -4.14 -18.96
C GLU A 111 16.89 -3.40 -19.92
#